data_AF-A0A944FWH5-F1
#
_entry.id   AF-A0A944FWH5-F1
#
_cell.length_a   1.000
_cell.length_b   1.000
_cell.length_c   1.000
_cell.angle_alpha   90.00
_cell.angle_beta   90.00
_cell.angle_gamma   90.00
#
_symmetry.space_group_name_H-M   'P 1'
#
loop_
_entity.id
_entity.type
_entity.pdbx_description
1 polymer ?
#
loop_
_entity_poly.entity_id
_entity_poly.type
_entity_poly.pdbx_seq_one_letter_code
_entity_poly.pdbx_strand_id
1 'polypeptide(L)'
;MAKKKAKPIVAVVGRPNVGKSTLFNALAGDKIAIVKDTPGITRDRIYADVTWLDYAFTLIDTGGIEPDSSDIILSQMREQAQIAIDTADVILFLVDVKQGLVDSDMKVADMLRKSRKPILLIVNKVDDFNKFMLDTYEFYNLGIGDPVPISAANRLGIGDMLDKVVDHFNDEMMAEEEEDERPKIAIVGKPNVGKSSLINRLIGENRVIVSDIAGTTRDAIDTPVKYNGREYVFIDTAGLRRKNKVKEDLEHYMIIRTVSAVERADVVVLVVDANEGITEQDAKIAGIAHERGKGFIVAVNKWDMVEKNDKTMYRFTEKIRSTLSFMPYAELLFISAKTGQRTGRLYEVIDAVVENTALRVSTGVLNEIMTEAVAMQQPPSDKGKRLRLYYITQVSVKPPTFVIFVNDKELMHFSYTRYIENQIRNAFGFRGTPLKFIIRERNEEK
;
A
#
# COMPACT_ATOMS: atom_id res chain seq x y z
N MET A 1 -12.35 -21.69 17.68
CA MET A 1 -11.46 -21.29 16.57
C MET A 1 -11.99 -19.96 16.05
N ALA A 2 -11.40 -18.84 16.45
CA ALA A 2 -11.80 -17.53 15.95
C ALA A 2 -11.09 -17.29 14.61
N LYS A 3 -11.85 -17.12 13.52
CA LYS A 3 -11.29 -16.62 12.25
C LYS A 3 -10.80 -15.19 12.49
N LYS A 4 -9.54 -14.92 12.16
CA LYS A 4 -8.97 -13.57 12.25
C LYS A 4 -9.57 -12.71 11.12
N LYS A 5 -9.97 -11.50 11.49
CA LYS A 5 -10.84 -10.55 10.79
C LYS A 5 -10.06 -9.78 9.73
N ALA A 6 -10.71 -9.27 8.69
CA ALA A 6 -10.14 -8.40 7.68
C ALA A 6 -11.17 -7.35 7.26
N LYS A 7 -10.71 -6.15 6.87
CA LYS A 7 -11.56 -5.09 6.34
C LYS A 7 -12.49 -5.67 5.25
N PRO A 8 -13.83 -5.50 5.34
CA PRO A 8 -14.76 -6.13 4.42
C PRO A 8 -14.43 -5.81 2.96
N ILE A 9 -14.53 -6.81 2.10
CA ILE A 9 -14.31 -6.66 0.67
C ILE A 9 -15.65 -6.67 -0.06
N VAL A 10 -15.93 -5.62 -0.82
CA VAL A 10 -17.11 -5.49 -1.66
C VAL A 10 -16.68 -5.56 -3.13
N ALA A 11 -17.20 -6.51 -3.90
CA ALA A 11 -16.87 -6.63 -5.33
C ALA A 11 -18.05 -6.25 -6.23
N VAL A 12 -17.77 -5.48 -7.27
CA VAL A 12 -18.76 -5.11 -8.29
C VAL A 12 -18.64 -6.04 -9.49
N VAL A 13 -19.72 -6.79 -9.77
CA VAL A 13 -19.82 -7.73 -10.89
C VAL A 13 -20.98 -7.33 -11.78
N GLY A 14 -20.85 -7.53 -13.08
CA GLY A 14 -21.92 -7.26 -14.05
C GLY A 14 -21.36 -7.32 -15.46
N ARG A 15 -22.24 -7.44 -16.45
CA ARG A 15 -21.82 -7.43 -17.86
C ARG A 15 -21.13 -6.12 -18.27
N PRO A 16 -20.42 -6.07 -19.40
CA PRO A 16 -19.86 -4.82 -19.91
C PRO A 16 -20.92 -3.72 -20.04
N ASN A 17 -20.51 -2.46 -19.84
CA ASN A 17 -21.32 -1.24 -20.04
C ASN A 17 -22.54 -1.03 -19.13
N VAL A 18 -22.74 -1.83 -18.07
CA VAL A 18 -23.80 -1.58 -17.06
C VAL A 18 -23.49 -0.42 -16.09
N GLY A 19 -22.29 0.14 -16.18
CA GLY A 19 -21.85 1.28 -15.34
C GLY A 19 -21.08 0.88 -14.08
N LYS A 20 -20.39 -0.27 -14.08
CA LYS A 20 -19.50 -0.71 -12.98
C LYS A 20 -18.47 0.35 -12.61
N SER A 21 -17.69 0.83 -13.57
CA SER A 21 -16.65 1.82 -13.34
C SER A 21 -17.22 3.20 -12.99
N THR A 22 -18.43 3.53 -13.46
CA THR A 22 -19.15 4.74 -13.03
C THR A 22 -19.52 4.67 -11.55
N LEU A 23 -20.06 3.53 -11.10
CA LEU A 23 -20.37 3.30 -9.69
C LEU A 23 -19.09 3.30 -8.85
N PHE A 24 -18.05 2.59 -9.31
CA PHE A 24 -16.75 2.54 -8.65
C PHE A 24 -16.19 3.95 -8.43
N ASN A 25 -16.14 4.78 -9.47
CA ASN A 25 -15.65 6.16 -9.37
C ASN A 25 -16.55 7.04 -8.49
N ALA A 26 -17.86 6.83 -8.51
CA ALA A 26 -18.77 7.55 -7.63
C ALA A 26 -18.52 7.24 -6.14
N LEU A 27 -18.16 5.99 -5.82
CA LEU A 27 -17.88 5.52 -4.46
C LEU A 27 -16.44 5.80 -3.99
N ALA A 28 -15.46 5.77 -4.90
CA ALA A 28 -14.05 5.98 -4.58
C ALA A 28 -13.70 7.45 -4.21
N GLY A 29 -14.56 8.42 -4.56
CA GLY A 29 -14.29 9.85 -4.38
C GLY A 29 -13.08 10.37 -5.19
N ASP A 30 -12.57 11.57 -4.86
CA ASP A 30 -11.38 12.19 -5.50
C ASP A 30 -10.06 11.48 -5.14
N LYS A 31 -10.10 10.42 -4.32
CA LYS A 31 -8.93 9.62 -3.93
C LYS A 31 -9.02 8.24 -4.57
N ILE A 32 -9.04 8.20 -5.89
CA ILE A 32 -8.68 6.96 -6.59
C ILE A 32 -7.20 6.71 -6.25
N ALA A 33 -6.92 5.65 -5.50
CA ALA A 33 -5.59 5.07 -5.46
C ALA A 33 -5.36 4.40 -6.83
N ILE A 34 -5.10 5.21 -7.86
CA ILE A 34 -4.68 4.70 -9.16
C ILE A 34 -3.35 3.98 -8.94
N VAL A 35 -3.36 2.66 -9.14
CA VAL A 35 -2.12 1.94 -9.37
C VAL A 35 -1.59 2.45 -10.71
N LYS A 36 -0.44 3.11 -10.65
CA LYS A 36 0.25 3.69 -11.80
C LYS A 36 0.77 2.55 -12.68
N ASP A 37 0.38 2.56 -13.96
CA ASP A 37 0.82 1.63 -14.99
C ASP A 37 2.34 1.39 -14.94
N THR A 38 2.73 0.15 -14.63
CA THR A 38 4.09 -0.35 -14.89
C THR A 38 3.97 -1.41 -15.98
N PRO A 39 4.52 -1.19 -17.19
CA PRO A 39 4.44 -2.18 -18.26
C PRO A 39 5.11 -3.49 -17.84
N GLY A 40 4.33 -4.58 -17.74
CA GLY A 40 4.83 -5.93 -17.43
C GLY A 40 4.12 -6.69 -16.32
N ILE A 41 3.12 -6.10 -15.65
CA ILE A 41 2.28 -6.79 -14.65
C ILE A 41 0.93 -7.11 -15.30
N THR A 42 0.48 -8.35 -15.23
CA THR A 42 -0.78 -8.79 -15.83
C THR A 42 -2.00 -8.17 -15.14
N ARG A 43 -2.74 -7.36 -15.93
CA ARG A 43 -4.15 -6.93 -15.90
C ARG A 43 -4.69 -6.40 -14.57
N ASP A 44 -4.71 -5.07 -14.49
CA ASP A 44 -5.02 -4.24 -13.34
C ASP A 44 -6.44 -4.42 -12.79
N ARG A 45 -6.52 -4.83 -11.53
CA ARG A 45 -7.75 -4.77 -10.72
C ARG A 45 -7.71 -3.47 -9.92
N ILE A 46 -8.76 -2.68 -10.00
CA ILE A 46 -8.84 -1.37 -9.36
C ILE A 46 -9.46 -1.55 -7.97
N TYR A 47 -8.76 -1.09 -6.94
CA TYR A 47 -9.19 -1.13 -5.55
C TYR A 47 -9.45 0.29 -5.06
N ALA A 48 -10.52 0.48 -4.29
CA ALA A 48 -10.81 1.75 -3.63
C ALA A 48 -11.21 1.50 -2.18
N ASP A 49 -10.71 2.33 -1.27
CA ASP A 49 -11.19 2.33 0.11
C ASP A 49 -12.41 3.25 0.22
N VAL A 50 -13.54 2.68 0.65
CA VAL A 50 -14.80 3.39 0.79
C VAL A 50 -15.16 3.48 2.27
N THR A 51 -15.63 4.66 2.69
CA THR A 51 -16.17 4.91 4.02
C THR A 51 -17.63 5.32 3.90
N TRP A 52 -18.52 4.67 4.64
CA TRP A 52 -19.94 5.00 4.73
C TRP A 52 -20.38 4.92 6.18
N LEU A 53 -20.91 6.03 6.73
CA LEU A 53 -21.15 6.19 8.16
C LEU A 53 -19.88 5.82 8.96
N ASP A 54 -19.99 4.91 9.93
CA ASP A 54 -18.86 4.41 10.74
C ASP A 54 -18.19 3.17 10.14
N TYR A 55 -18.57 2.76 8.92
CA TYR A 55 -18.06 1.57 8.27
C TYR A 55 -17.01 1.91 7.21
N ALA A 56 -15.94 1.10 7.16
CA ALA A 56 -14.92 1.17 6.12
C ALA A 56 -14.76 -0.18 5.43
N PHE A 57 -14.77 -0.20 4.11
CA PHE A 57 -14.62 -1.42 3.31
C PHE A 57 -13.77 -1.17 2.06
N THR A 58 -13.24 -2.23 1.46
CA THR A 58 -12.48 -2.16 0.20
C THR A 58 -13.39 -2.56 -0.96
N LEU A 59 -13.57 -1.67 -1.92
CA LEU A 59 -14.32 -1.88 -3.14
C LEU A 59 -13.38 -2.40 -4.25
N ILE A 60 -13.81 -3.45 -4.96
CA ILE A 60 -13.09 -4.04 -6.09
C ILE A 60 -13.94 -3.92 -7.36
N ASP A 61 -13.40 -3.32 -8.42
CA ASP A 61 -13.98 -3.43 -9.78
C ASP A 61 -13.43 -4.69 -10.46
N THR A 62 -14.28 -5.71 -10.68
CA THR A 62 -13.84 -6.92 -11.38
C THR A 62 -13.69 -6.70 -12.89
N GLY A 63 -14.11 -5.56 -13.44
CA GLY A 63 -14.08 -5.24 -14.87
C GLY A 63 -12.89 -4.38 -15.33
N GLY A 64 -11.91 -4.07 -14.47
CA GLY A 64 -10.97 -2.96 -14.60
C GLY A 64 -10.21 -2.76 -15.92
N ILE A 65 -9.87 -3.80 -16.71
CA ILE A 65 -9.30 -3.64 -18.07
C ILE A 65 -9.70 -4.85 -18.93
N GLU A 66 -10.74 -4.69 -19.76
CA GLU A 66 -11.17 -5.70 -20.74
C GLU A 66 -10.23 -5.67 -21.97
N PRO A 67 -9.72 -6.82 -22.45
CA PRO A 67 -9.03 -6.89 -23.75
C PRO A 67 -10.03 -6.67 -24.89
N ASP A 68 -9.62 -5.96 -25.95
CA ASP A 68 -10.37 -5.72 -27.21
C ASP A 68 -10.68 -7.02 -28.01
N SER A 69 -11.36 -7.99 -27.41
CA SER A 69 -11.78 -9.23 -28.08
C SER A 69 -13.29 -9.37 -28.00
N SER A 70 -13.96 -9.22 -29.15
CA SER A 70 -15.42 -9.25 -29.29
C SER A 70 -16.06 -10.61 -29.03
N ASP A 71 -15.28 -11.69 -28.96
CA ASP A 71 -15.81 -13.06 -29.10
C ASP A 71 -15.94 -13.88 -27.80
N ILE A 72 -15.72 -13.31 -26.60
CA ILE A 72 -15.83 -14.13 -25.37
C ILE A 72 -16.43 -13.44 -24.13
N ILE A 73 -17.41 -12.55 -24.33
CA ILE A 73 -18.12 -11.80 -23.26
C ILE A 73 -18.60 -12.73 -22.13
N LEU A 74 -19.19 -13.88 -22.47
CA LEU A 74 -19.72 -14.81 -21.46
C LEU A 74 -18.59 -15.43 -20.60
N SER A 75 -17.44 -15.78 -21.18
CA SER A 75 -16.34 -16.37 -20.41
C SER A 75 -15.73 -15.35 -19.45
N GLN A 76 -15.61 -14.10 -19.90
CA GLN A 76 -15.08 -13.00 -19.10
C GLN A 76 -16.00 -12.71 -17.93
N MET A 77 -17.31 -12.63 -18.17
CA MET A 77 -18.30 -12.46 -17.10
C MET A 77 -18.26 -13.59 -16.06
N ARG A 78 -18.04 -14.83 -16.49
CA ARG A 78 -17.89 -15.97 -15.57
C ARG A 78 -16.63 -15.86 -14.72
N GLU A 79 -15.51 -15.47 -15.32
CA GLU A 79 -14.24 -15.27 -14.61
C GLU A 79 -14.37 -14.14 -13.58
N GLN A 80 -14.97 -13.01 -13.97
CA GLN A 80 -15.24 -11.88 -13.07
C GLN A 80 -16.12 -12.30 -11.89
N ALA A 81 -17.20 -13.04 -12.16
CA ALA A 81 -18.08 -13.57 -11.13
C ALA A 81 -17.34 -14.54 -10.19
N GLN A 82 -16.50 -15.43 -10.72
CA GLN A 82 -15.71 -16.36 -9.91
C GLN A 82 -14.72 -15.62 -9.00
N ILE A 83 -14.04 -14.59 -9.52
CA ILE A 83 -13.11 -13.77 -8.73
C ILE A 83 -13.85 -13.07 -7.58
N ALA A 84 -15.02 -12.47 -7.84
CA ALA A 84 -15.83 -11.87 -6.78
C ALA A 84 -16.27 -12.92 -5.76
N ILE A 85 -16.71 -14.10 -6.22
CA ILE A 85 -17.06 -15.23 -5.36
C ILE A 85 -15.87 -15.68 -4.50
N ASP A 86 -14.64 -15.61 -4.99
CA ASP A 86 -13.48 -16.05 -4.21
C ASP A 86 -13.01 -14.98 -3.21
N THR A 87 -13.18 -13.70 -3.54
CA THR A 87 -12.52 -12.59 -2.84
C THR A 87 -13.42 -11.72 -1.98
N ALA A 88 -14.69 -11.53 -2.37
CA ALA A 88 -15.56 -10.53 -1.75
C ALA A 88 -16.36 -11.10 -0.57
N ASP A 89 -16.59 -10.33 0.46
CA ASP A 89 -17.54 -10.67 1.51
C ASP A 89 -18.97 -10.30 1.12
N VAL A 90 -19.14 -9.24 0.31
CA VAL A 90 -20.42 -8.83 -0.28
C VAL A 90 -20.24 -8.59 -1.79
N ILE A 91 -21.17 -9.07 -2.60
CA ILE A 91 -21.13 -8.92 -4.06
C ILE A 91 -22.23 -7.96 -4.51
N LEU A 92 -21.85 -6.90 -5.22
CA LEU A 92 -22.77 -6.01 -5.93
C LEU A 92 -22.94 -6.53 -7.35
N PHE A 93 -24.11 -7.10 -7.66
CA PHE A 93 -24.43 -7.53 -9.01
C PHE A 93 -25.16 -6.42 -9.76
N LEU A 94 -24.45 -5.73 -10.65
CA LEU A 94 -24.94 -4.59 -11.42
C LEU A 94 -25.58 -5.02 -12.75
N VAL A 95 -26.79 -4.52 -12.99
CA VAL A 95 -27.54 -4.63 -14.24
C VAL A 95 -27.98 -3.25 -14.72
N ASP A 96 -28.41 -3.12 -15.99
CA ASP A 96 -28.77 -1.84 -16.61
C ASP A 96 -30.27 -1.81 -16.97
N VAL A 97 -31.03 -0.90 -16.34
CA VAL A 97 -32.47 -0.76 -16.57
C VAL A 97 -32.83 -0.43 -18.01
N LYS A 98 -31.97 0.30 -18.73
CA LYS A 98 -32.28 0.78 -20.09
C LYS A 98 -32.17 -0.33 -21.13
N GLN A 99 -31.35 -1.34 -20.84
CA GLN A 99 -31.13 -2.49 -21.73
C GLN A 99 -31.93 -3.71 -21.29
N GLY A 100 -32.39 -3.71 -20.05
CA GLY A 100 -33.16 -4.77 -19.45
C GLY A 100 -32.37 -6.06 -19.19
N LEU A 101 -33.12 -7.11 -18.84
CA LEU A 101 -32.60 -8.44 -18.53
C LEU A 101 -32.10 -9.18 -19.79
N VAL A 102 -30.88 -9.72 -19.73
CA VAL A 102 -30.31 -10.55 -20.81
C VAL A 102 -29.81 -11.91 -20.32
N ASP A 103 -29.66 -12.88 -21.23
CA ASP A 103 -29.25 -14.26 -20.92
C ASP A 103 -27.92 -14.37 -20.15
N SER A 104 -26.98 -13.46 -20.41
CA SER A 104 -25.70 -13.42 -19.70
C SER A 104 -25.86 -13.09 -18.21
N ASP A 105 -26.84 -12.26 -17.87
CA ASP A 105 -27.12 -11.86 -16.49
C ASP A 105 -27.69 -13.04 -15.70
N MET A 106 -28.57 -13.84 -16.32
CA MET A 106 -29.12 -15.06 -15.72
C MET A 106 -28.01 -16.08 -15.39
N LYS A 107 -27.06 -16.27 -16.32
CA LYS A 107 -25.94 -17.21 -16.13
C LYS A 107 -24.98 -16.78 -15.02
N VAL A 108 -24.71 -15.48 -14.88
CA VAL A 108 -23.90 -14.96 -13.76
C VAL A 108 -24.68 -15.05 -12.46
N ALA A 109 -25.97 -14.71 -12.46
CA ALA A 109 -26.82 -14.84 -11.28
C ALA A 109 -26.85 -16.29 -10.76
N ASP A 110 -26.95 -17.29 -11.64
CA ASP A 110 -26.87 -18.71 -11.26
C ASP A 110 -25.56 -19.05 -10.54
N MET A 111 -24.44 -18.48 -10.98
CA MET A 111 -23.14 -18.70 -10.34
C MET A 111 -23.07 -18.02 -8.98
N LEU A 112 -23.49 -16.76 -8.90
CA LEU A 112 -23.51 -15.99 -7.66
C LEU A 112 -24.40 -16.68 -6.62
N ARG A 113 -25.63 -17.09 -6.96
CA ARG A 113 -26.54 -17.79 -6.02
C ARG A 113 -25.93 -19.09 -5.46
N LYS A 114 -25.15 -19.83 -6.24
CA LYS A 114 -24.46 -21.05 -5.79
C LYS A 114 -23.33 -20.78 -4.79
N SER A 115 -22.77 -19.57 -4.78
CA SER A 115 -21.68 -19.19 -3.86
C SER A 115 -22.11 -19.07 -2.40
N ARG A 116 -23.42 -18.85 -2.15
CA ARG A 116 -24.00 -18.54 -0.84
C ARG A 116 -23.41 -17.29 -0.16
N LYS A 117 -22.71 -16.43 -0.91
CA LYS A 117 -22.28 -15.12 -0.42
C LYS A 117 -23.46 -14.13 -0.42
N PRO A 118 -23.46 -13.12 0.46
CA PRO A 118 -24.36 -11.98 0.36
C PRO A 118 -24.23 -11.30 -1.02
N ILE A 119 -25.35 -11.18 -1.73
CA ILE A 119 -25.41 -10.55 -3.05
C ILE A 119 -26.50 -9.49 -3.04
N LEU A 120 -26.16 -8.27 -3.46
CA LEU A 120 -27.10 -7.20 -3.68
C LEU A 120 -27.29 -6.99 -5.18
N LEU A 121 -28.53 -7.09 -5.64
CA LEU A 121 -28.91 -6.82 -7.02
C LEU A 121 -29.09 -5.32 -7.22
N ILE A 122 -28.21 -4.70 -8.00
CA ILE A 122 -28.19 -3.27 -8.22
C ILE A 122 -28.63 -2.96 -9.66
N VAL A 123 -29.76 -2.26 -9.80
CA VAL A 123 -30.30 -1.85 -11.10
C VAL A 123 -29.86 -0.42 -11.38
N ASN A 124 -28.86 -0.26 -12.24
CA ASN A 124 -28.23 1.01 -12.53
C ASN A 124 -28.90 1.76 -13.70
N LYS A 125 -28.57 3.05 -13.85
CA LYS A 125 -29.10 3.99 -14.85
C LYS A 125 -30.59 4.34 -14.68
N VAL A 126 -31.12 4.18 -13.48
CA VAL A 126 -32.44 4.67 -13.05
C VAL A 126 -32.35 6.18 -12.81
N ASP A 127 -32.19 6.94 -13.90
CA ASP A 127 -31.94 8.38 -13.84
C ASP A 127 -33.18 9.17 -13.38
N ASP A 128 -34.37 8.57 -13.47
CA ASP A 128 -35.65 9.09 -12.98
C ASP A 128 -36.47 7.94 -12.37
N PHE A 129 -36.66 7.98 -11.05
CA PHE A 129 -37.39 6.96 -10.31
C PHE A 129 -38.88 6.94 -10.68
N ASN A 130 -39.50 8.07 -11.04
CA ASN A 130 -40.91 8.05 -11.43
C ASN A 130 -41.14 7.28 -12.73
N LYS A 131 -40.14 7.30 -13.62
CA LYS A 131 -40.21 6.69 -14.95
C LYS A 131 -39.78 5.23 -14.94
N PHE A 132 -38.63 4.93 -14.35
CA PHE A 132 -37.95 3.64 -14.53
C PHE A 132 -38.17 2.66 -13.38
N MET A 133 -38.84 3.04 -12.29
CA MET A 133 -39.04 2.13 -11.15
C MET A 133 -39.85 0.88 -11.52
N LEU A 134 -40.86 1.01 -12.39
CA LEU A 134 -41.63 -0.16 -12.85
C LEU A 134 -40.75 -1.13 -13.65
N ASP A 135 -39.79 -0.63 -14.42
CA ASP A 135 -38.89 -1.44 -15.23
C ASP A 135 -37.91 -2.24 -14.36
N THR A 136 -37.70 -1.85 -13.09
CA THR A 136 -36.84 -2.62 -12.17
C THR A 136 -37.47 -3.97 -11.79
N TYR A 137 -38.80 -4.13 -11.91
CA TYR A 137 -39.49 -5.35 -11.51
C TYR A 137 -39.11 -6.58 -12.33
N GLU A 138 -38.65 -6.41 -13.57
CA GLU A 138 -38.25 -7.56 -14.38
C GLU A 138 -37.01 -8.28 -13.82
N PHE A 139 -36.18 -7.58 -13.04
CA PHE A 139 -34.95 -8.14 -12.50
C PHE A 139 -35.17 -9.06 -11.29
N TYR A 140 -36.39 -9.10 -10.73
CA TYR A 140 -36.77 -10.16 -9.77
C TYR A 140 -36.62 -11.57 -10.36
N ASN A 141 -36.72 -11.70 -11.68
CA ASN A 141 -36.52 -12.97 -12.39
C ASN A 141 -35.11 -13.56 -12.20
N LEU A 142 -34.13 -12.75 -11.76
CA LEU A 142 -32.77 -13.22 -11.42
C LEU A 142 -32.73 -13.99 -10.10
N GLY A 143 -33.76 -13.93 -9.26
CA GLY A 143 -33.85 -14.67 -7.99
C GLY A 143 -32.76 -14.35 -6.98
N ILE A 144 -32.16 -13.15 -7.05
CA ILE A 144 -31.08 -12.68 -6.14
C ILE A 144 -31.63 -11.94 -4.92
N GLY A 145 -32.86 -11.41 -4.99
CA GLY A 145 -33.49 -10.61 -3.93
C GLY A 145 -34.12 -9.35 -4.51
N ASP A 146 -34.45 -8.40 -3.64
CA ASP A 146 -35.09 -7.14 -4.02
C ASP A 146 -34.11 -6.24 -4.80
N PRO A 147 -34.44 -5.84 -6.05
CA PRO A 147 -33.61 -4.95 -6.84
C PRO A 147 -33.44 -3.58 -6.15
N VAL A 148 -32.21 -3.09 -6.11
CA VAL A 148 -31.86 -1.77 -5.58
C VAL A 148 -31.64 -0.81 -6.74
N PRO A 149 -32.58 0.10 -7.01
CA PRO A 149 -32.48 1.06 -8.11
C PRO A 149 -31.50 2.19 -7.78
N ILE A 150 -30.56 2.45 -8.68
CA ILE A 150 -29.60 3.55 -8.55
C ILE A 150 -29.39 4.27 -9.89
N SER A 151 -28.90 5.51 -9.80
CA SER A 151 -28.18 6.16 -10.90
C SER A 151 -26.78 6.51 -10.41
N ALA A 152 -25.78 5.71 -10.81
CA ALA A 152 -24.39 5.98 -10.48
C ALA A 152 -23.91 7.32 -11.07
N ALA A 153 -24.38 7.68 -12.26
CA ALA A 153 -24.01 8.93 -12.94
C ALA A 153 -24.55 10.17 -12.21
N ASN A 154 -25.81 10.11 -11.74
CA ASN A 154 -26.46 11.21 -11.05
C ASN A 154 -26.37 11.11 -9.51
N ARG A 155 -25.69 10.09 -8.99
CA ARG A 155 -25.54 9.77 -7.56
C ARG A 155 -26.87 9.62 -6.80
N LEU A 156 -27.89 9.08 -7.47
CA LEU A 156 -29.20 8.81 -6.86
C LEU A 156 -29.28 7.36 -6.35
N GLY A 157 -29.90 7.16 -5.17
CA GLY A 157 -30.08 5.83 -4.56
C GLY A 157 -28.80 5.19 -4.00
N ILE A 158 -27.65 5.89 -4.07
CA ILE A 158 -26.36 5.36 -3.60
C ILE A 158 -26.33 5.19 -2.08
N GLY A 159 -26.95 6.10 -1.32
CA GLY A 159 -27.04 6.00 0.14
C GLY A 159 -27.79 4.74 0.57
N ASP A 160 -29.02 4.56 0.06
CA ASP A 160 -29.85 3.38 0.35
C ASP A 160 -29.16 2.06 -0.06
N MET A 161 -28.40 2.10 -1.16
CA MET A 161 -27.57 0.97 -1.56
C MET A 161 -26.46 0.69 -0.54
N LEU A 162 -25.73 1.70 -0.09
CA LEU A 162 -24.64 1.56 0.88
C LEU A 162 -25.15 1.11 2.25
N ASP A 163 -26.33 1.57 2.68
CA ASP A 163 -26.99 1.08 3.90
C ASP A 163 -27.22 -0.44 3.81
N LYS A 164 -27.74 -0.93 2.67
CA LYS A 164 -27.90 -2.37 2.45
C LYS A 164 -26.57 -3.14 2.37
N VAL A 165 -25.49 -2.50 1.93
CA VAL A 165 -24.15 -3.13 1.93
C VAL A 165 -23.68 -3.36 3.36
N VAL A 166 -23.76 -2.32 4.20
CA VAL A 166 -23.25 -2.40 5.58
C VAL A 166 -24.12 -3.29 6.47
N ASP A 167 -25.41 -3.46 6.15
CA ASP A 167 -26.30 -4.43 6.81
C ASP A 167 -25.81 -5.88 6.69
N HIS A 168 -24.98 -6.18 5.68
CA HIS A 168 -24.36 -7.50 5.51
C HIS A 168 -23.03 -7.65 6.25
N PHE A 169 -22.51 -6.60 6.88
CA PHE A 169 -21.33 -6.69 7.70
C PHE A 169 -21.72 -7.19 9.09
N ASN A 170 -21.17 -8.34 9.49
CA ASN A 170 -21.39 -8.86 10.84
C ASN A 170 -20.32 -8.34 11.82
N ASP A 171 -20.55 -8.51 13.13
CA ASP A 171 -19.58 -8.12 14.18
C ASP A 171 -18.20 -8.80 14.01
N GLU A 172 -18.12 -9.92 13.29
CA GLU A 172 -16.86 -10.57 12.94
C GLU A 172 -16.12 -9.89 11.78
N MET A 173 -16.83 -9.25 10.86
CA MET A 173 -16.34 -8.47 9.72
C MET A 173 -16.05 -7.02 10.10
N MET A 174 -16.78 -6.48 11.08
CA MET A 174 -16.66 -5.11 11.58
C MET A 174 -15.64 -4.93 12.68
N ALA A 175 -15.32 -5.98 13.42
CA ALA A 175 -14.36 -5.82 14.49
C ALA A 175 -12.99 -5.55 13.88
N GLU A 176 -12.42 -4.44 14.33
CA GLU A 176 -11.07 -4.01 14.04
C GLU A 176 -10.16 -5.23 14.07
N GLU A 177 -9.42 -5.46 12.98
CA GLU A 177 -8.18 -6.20 13.13
C GLU A 177 -7.49 -5.57 14.33
N GLU A 178 -7.16 -6.34 15.36
CA GLU A 178 -5.93 -6.01 16.08
C GLU A 178 -4.88 -6.01 14.97
N GLU A 179 -4.59 -4.82 14.43
CA GLU A 179 -3.49 -4.61 13.52
C GLU A 179 -2.35 -5.35 14.17
N ASP A 180 -1.75 -6.29 13.45
CA ASP A 180 -0.56 -6.93 13.95
C ASP A 180 0.50 -5.82 14.11
N GLU A 181 0.57 -5.24 15.31
CA GLU A 181 1.37 -4.05 15.62
C GLU A 181 2.88 -4.36 15.53
N ARG A 182 3.21 -5.65 15.42
CA ARG A 182 4.59 -6.12 15.28
C ARG A 182 5.17 -5.55 13.99
N PRO A 183 6.33 -4.88 14.06
CA PRO A 183 6.98 -4.35 12.87
C PRO A 183 7.26 -5.44 11.84
N LYS A 184 6.80 -5.20 10.62
CA LYS A 184 7.01 -6.08 9.48
C LYS A 184 8.28 -5.70 8.74
N ILE A 185 9.25 -6.60 8.71
CA ILE A 185 10.60 -6.35 8.21
C ILE A 185 10.85 -7.18 6.95
N ALA A 186 11.08 -6.53 5.82
CA ALA A 186 11.52 -7.21 4.60
C ALA A 186 13.06 -7.15 4.49
N ILE A 187 13.70 -8.30 4.30
CA ILE A 187 15.14 -8.37 4.00
C ILE A 187 15.32 -8.69 2.51
N VAL A 188 15.76 -7.68 1.76
CA VAL A 188 15.83 -7.71 0.29
C VAL A 188 17.25 -7.50 -0.20
N GLY A 189 17.49 -7.73 -1.49
CA GLY A 189 18.80 -7.59 -2.13
C GLY A 189 19.07 -8.70 -3.13
N LYS A 190 20.17 -8.60 -3.87
CA LYS A 190 20.52 -9.56 -4.93
C LYS A 190 20.74 -11.00 -4.41
N PRO A 191 20.70 -12.02 -5.28
CA PRO A 191 21.15 -13.36 -4.91
C PRO A 191 22.57 -13.34 -4.32
N ASN A 192 22.87 -14.27 -3.39
CA ASN A 192 24.21 -14.49 -2.82
C ASN A 192 24.85 -13.33 -2.00
N VAL A 193 24.18 -12.20 -1.82
CA VAL A 193 24.63 -11.10 -0.92
C VAL A 193 24.63 -11.47 0.56
N GLY A 194 24.03 -12.62 0.91
CA GLY A 194 24.03 -13.18 2.26
C GLY A 194 22.75 -12.96 3.09
N LYS A 195 21.60 -12.72 2.44
CA LYS A 195 20.28 -12.59 3.09
C LYS A 195 19.95 -13.77 4.01
N SER A 196 20.08 -15.01 3.53
CA SER A 196 19.79 -16.22 4.32
C SER A 196 20.70 -16.36 5.52
N SER A 197 21.99 -16.06 5.33
CA SER A 197 22.96 -16.07 6.43
C SER A 197 22.60 -15.02 7.47
N LEU A 198 22.19 -13.82 7.04
CA LEU A 198 21.77 -12.76 7.94
C LEU A 198 20.53 -13.16 8.74
N ILE A 199 19.49 -13.68 8.09
CA ILE A 199 18.25 -14.10 8.75
C ILE A 199 18.50 -15.23 9.74
N ASN A 200 19.23 -16.27 9.32
CA ASN A 200 19.58 -17.36 10.22
C ASN A 200 20.39 -16.87 11.43
N ARG A 201 21.26 -15.87 11.23
CA ARG A 201 22.00 -15.26 12.33
C ARG A 201 21.07 -14.48 13.25
N LEU A 202 20.21 -13.64 12.69
CA LEU A 202 19.23 -12.85 13.45
C LEU A 202 18.27 -13.74 14.24
N ILE A 203 17.89 -14.91 13.71
CA ILE A 203 17.04 -15.90 14.38
C ILE A 203 17.82 -16.76 15.37
N GLY A 204 19.08 -17.09 15.07
CA GLY A 204 19.91 -18.00 15.87
C GLY A 204 20.69 -17.34 17.00
N GLU A 205 20.52 -16.04 17.24
CA GLU A 205 21.06 -15.39 18.43
C GLU A 205 20.35 -15.94 19.69
N ASN A 206 21.10 -16.21 20.78
CA ASN A 206 20.59 -16.81 22.03
C ASN A 206 19.38 -16.09 22.66
N ARG A 207 19.04 -14.90 22.17
CA ARG A 207 17.96 -14.03 22.65
C ARG A 207 16.72 -14.06 21.75
N VAL A 208 16.71 -14.92 20.73
CA VAL A 208 15.61 -15.03 19.78
C VAL A 208 14.81 -16.31 19.96
N ILE A 209 13.50 -16.15 20.05
CA ILE A 209 12.53 -17.23 20.07
C ILE A 209 11.64 -17.09 18.83
N VAL A 210 11.48 -18.19 18.09
CA VAL A 210 10.48 -18.30 17.02
C VAL A 210 9.15 -18.66 17.67
N SER A 211 8.12 -17.86 17.41
CA SER A 211 6.81 -18.04 18.02
C SER A 211 5.90 -18.88 17.12
N ASP A 212 5.36 -19.99 17.64
CA ASP A 212 4.47 -20.90 16.91
C ASP A 212 2.97 -20.49 17.00
N ILE A 213 2.67 -19.22 17.33
CA ILE A 213 1.28 -18.76 17.54
C ILE A 213 0.45 -19.01 16.28
N ALA A 214 -0.56 -19.88 16.43
CA ALA A 214 -1.53 -20.21 15.40
C ALA A 214 -2.39 -18.99 15.04
N GLY A 215 -2.33 -18.56 13.77
CA GLY A 215 -3.07 -17.40 13.27
C GLY A 215 -2.50 -16.73 12.01
N THR A 216 -1.38 -17.22 11.46
CA THR A 216 -0.70 -16.64 10.28
C THR A 216 -1.17 -17.23 8.94
N THR A 217 -2.47 -17.53 8.80
CA THR A 217 -3.02 -18.27 7.64
C THR A 217 -3.33 -17.43 6.40
N ARG A 218 -2.51 -16.43 6.08
CA ARG A 218 -2.54 -15.82 4.73
C ARG A 218 -1.28 -16.10 3.93
N ASP A 219 -0.11 -16.11 4.57
CA ASP A 219 1.16 -16.42 3.93
C ASP A 219 1.99 -17.35 4.80
N ALA A 220 2.07 -18.64 4.44
CA ALA A 220 2.88 -19.67 5.10
C ALA A 220 4.42 -19.45 4.99
N ILE A 221 4.83 -18.19 4.84
CA ILE A 221 6.09 -17.74 4.29
C ILE A 221 6.81 -16.74 5.23
N ASP A 222 6.09 -16.04 6.11
CA ASP A 222 6.66 -15.06 7.03
C ASP A 222 7.10 -15.72 8.35
N THR A 223 8.13 -15.19 9.01
CA THR A 223 8.66 -15.74 10.26
C THR A 223 8.51 -14.74 11.41
N PRO A 224 7.68 -15.05 12.44
CA PRO A 224 7.61 -14.24 13.65
C PRO A 224 8.85 -14.47 14.51
N VAL A 225 9.42 -13.39 15.03
CA VAL A 225 10.67 -13.37 15.80
C VAL A 225 10.50 -12.49 17.02
N LYS A 226 10.95 -12.98 18.18
CA LYS A 226 11.02 -12.16 19.40
C LYS A 226 12.48 -11.89 19.75
N TYR A 227 12.89 -10.63 19.85
CA TYR A 227 14.24 -10.20 20.24
C TYR A 227 14.17 -9.22 21.41
N ASN A 228 14.92 -9.49 22.50
CA ASN A 228 14.91 -8.68 23.73
C ASN A 228 13.49 -8.34 24.25
N GLY A 229 12.51 -9.24 24.06
CA GLY A 229 11.13 -9.04 24.50
C GLY A 229 10.21 -8.36 23.47
N ARG A 230 10.75 -7.72 22.43
CA ARG A 230 9.99 -7.10 21.33
C ARG A 230 9.74 -8.11 20.21
N GLU A 231 8.56 -8.08 19.62
CA GLU A 231 8.16 -9.02 18.56
C GLU A 231 8.17 -8.35 17.18
N TYR A 232 8.59 -9.12 16.18
CA TYR A 232 8.78 -8.71 14.79
C TYR A 232 8.23 -9.78 13.85
N VAL A 233 7.90 -9.39 12.62
CA VAL A 233 7.55 -10.33 11.54
C VAL A 233 8.51 -10.13 10.38
N PHE A 234 9.34 -11.13 10.08
CA PHE A 234 10.18 -11.10 8.88
C PHE A 234 9.39 -11.60 7.67
N ILE A 235 9.27 -10.75 6.65
CA ILE A 235 8.49 -11.04 5.45
C ILE A 235 9.30 -11.84 4.42
N ASP A 236 8.61 -12.74 3.72
CA ASP A 236 9.10 -13.51 2.58
C ASP A 236 10.31 -14.40 2.90
N THR A 237 10.25 -15.09 4.05
CA THR A 237 11.30 -16.03 4.49
C THR A 237 11.26 -17.41 3.80
N ALA A 238 10.25 -17.70 2.98
CA ALA A 238 10.14 -19.01 2.31
C ALA A 238 11.21 -19.29 1.26
N GLY A 239 11.75 -18.24 0.62
CA GLY A 239 12.95 -18.37 -0.23
C GLY A 239 14.22 -18.73 0.56
N LEU A 240 14.17 -18.64 1.89
CA LEU A 240 15.30 -18.79 2.80
C LEU A 240 15.24 -20.13 3.55
N ARG A 241 14.04 -20.74 3.66
CA ARG A 241 13.83 -22.10 4.21
C ARG A 241 14.09 -23.23 3.23
N ARG A 242 13.94 -23.02 1.91
CA ARG A 242 14.27 -24.04 0.90
C ARG A 242 15.78 -24.05 0.61
N LYS A 243 16.53 -24.83 1.39
CA LYS A 243 17.90 -25.23 1.02
C LYS A 243 17.84 -26.03 -0.29
N ASN A 244 18.53 -25.52 -1.30
CA ASN A 244 19.04 -26.24 -2.47
C ASN A 244 17.99 -26.82 -3.46
N LYS A 245 18.28 -26.58 -4.76
CA LYS A 245 17.62 -27.10 -5.97
C LYS A 245 16.41 -26.31 -6.48
N VAL A 246 16.67 -25.21 -7.19
CA VAL A 246 16.16 -25.00 -8.56
C VAL A 246 17.19 -24.14 -9.30
N LYS A 247 17.72 -24.66 -10.41
CA LYS A 247 18.45 -23.87 -11.42
C LYS A 247 17.42 -23.43 -12.48
N GLU A 248 17.62 -22.21 -12.97
CA GLU A 248 17.07 -21.59 -14.20
C GLU A 248 15.70 -20.87 -14.13
N ASP A 249 15.68 -19.70 -14.79
CA ASP A 249 14.61 -18.74 -15.15
C ASP A 249 13.80 -18.01 -14.05
N LEU A 250 14.49 -17.47 -13.03
CA LEU A 250 13.84 -16.88 -11.84
C LEU A 250 14.04 -15.38 -11.60
N GLU A 251 14.79 -14.63 -12.42
CA GLU A 251 15.07 -13.21 -12.12
C GLU A 251 13.80 -12.34 -12.06
N HIS A 252 12.88 -12.51 -13.00
CA HIS A 252 11.62 -11.75 -13.02
C HIS A 252 10.74 -12.07 -11.79
N TYR A 253 10.67 -13.36 -11.42
CA TYR A 253 9.92 -13.80 -10.24
C TYR A 253 10.54 -13.30 -8.93
N MET A 254 11.87 -13.20 -8.86
CA MET A 254 12.57 -12.61 -7.71
C MET A 254 12.28 -11.13 -7.55
N ILE A 255 12.14 -10.38 -8.65
CA ILE A 255 11.74 -8.97 -8.62
C ILE A 255 10.30 -8.84 -8.08
N ILE A 256 9.34 -9.59 -8.63
CA ILE A 256 7.94 -9.56 -8.18
C ILE A 256 7.83 -9.86 -6.68
N ARG A 257 8.54 -10.89 -6.21
CA ARG A 257 8.58 -11.22 -4.77
C ARG A 257 9.20 -10.11 -3.93
N THR A 258 10.29 -9.51 -4.41
CA THR A 258 10.93 -8.39 -3.72
C THR A 258 10.00 -7.19 -3.61
N VAL A 259 9.27 -6.86 -4.68
CA VAL A 259 8.27 -5.77 -4.69
C VAL A 259 7.15 -6.07 -3.71
N SER A 260 6.58 -7.28 -3.74
CA SER A 260 5.54 -7.69 -2.81
C SER A 260 6.00 -7.65 -1.35
N ALA A 261 7.22 -8.09 -1.07
CA ALA A 261 7.82 -8.01 0.27
C ALA A 261 7.98 -6.54 0.74
N VAL A 262 8.42 -5.65 -0.14
CA VAL A 262 8.54 -4.21 0.14
C VAL A 262 7.18 -3.58 0.45
N GLU A 263 6.13 -3.93 -0.30
CA GLU A 263 4.78 -3.38 -0.10
C GLU A 263 4.19 -3.76 1.27
N ARG A 264 4.43 -5.00 1.71
CA ARG A 264 3.93 -5.54 2.98
C ARG A 264 4.74 -5.09 4.20
N ALA A 265 5.96 -4.59 4.01
CA ALA A 265 6.86 -4.22 5.09
C ALA A 265 6.62 -2.81 5.64
N ASP A 266 6.94 -2.61 6.90
CA ASP A 266 7.12 -1.28 7.52
C ASP A 266 8.54 -0.78 7.30
N VAL A 267 9.52 -1.69 7.40
CA VAL A 267 10.94 -1.41 7.21
C VAL A 267 11.56 -2.40 6.22
N VAL A 268 12.29 -1.86 5.27
CA VAL A 268 13.05 -2.61 4.26
C VAL A 268 14.52 -2.54 4.62
N VAL A 269 15.13 -3.71 4.80
CA VAL A 269 16.58 -3.88 4.97
C VAL A 269 17.16 -4.38 3.65
N LEU A 270 17.80 -3.48 2.90
CA LEU A 270 18.51 -3.80 1.68
C LEU A 270 19.91 -4.33 2.02
N VAL A 271 20.16 -5.60 1.74
CA VAL A 271 21.45 -6.24 1.96
C VAL A 271 22.32 -6.10 0.71
N VAL A 272 23.47 -5.45 0.87
CA VAL A 272 24.45 -5.21 -0.20
C VAL A 272 25.72 -6.00 0.11
N ASP A 273 26.28 -6.68 -0.88
CA ASP A 273 27.59 -7.34 -0.73
C ASP A 273 28.69 -6.27 -0.72
N ALA A 274 29.54 -6.25 0.31
CA ALA A 274 30.63 -5.28 0.39
C ALA A 274 31.68 -5.43 -0.72
N ASN A 275 31.85 -6.61 -1.33
CA ASN A 275 32.82 -6.79 -2.42
C ASN A 275 32.29 -6.25 -3.76
N GLU A 276 30.98 -6.39 -4.00
CA GLU A 276 30.34 -5.86 -5.23
C GLU A 276 29.98 -4.37 -5.08
N GLY A 277 29.60 -3.96 -3.87
CA GLY A 277 29.01 -2.66 -3.60
C GLY A 277 27.58 -2.55 -4.12
N ILE A 278 27.03 -1.34 -4.05
CA ILE A 278 25.67 -1.06 -4.52
C ILE A 278 25.59 -1.12 -6.05
N THR A 279 24.52 -1.73 -6.57
CA THR A 279 24.28 -1.89 -8.02
C THR A 279 22.98 -1.20 -8.46
N GLU A 280 22.74 -1.13 -9.77
CA GLU A 280 21.50 -0.56 -10.32
C GLU A 280 20.23 -1.31 -9.87
N GLN A 281 20.32 -2.64 -9.73
CA GLN A 281 19.19 -3.44 -9.24
C GLN A 281 18.83 -3.09 -7.80
N ASP A 282 19.85 -2.85 -6.95
CA ASP A 282 19.64 -2.41 -5.58
C ASP A 282 19.00 -1.02 -5.54
N ALA A 283 19.44 -0.11 -6.42
CA ALA A 283 18.85 1.22 -6.57
C ALA A 283 17.38 1.18 -7.00
N LYS A 284 16.99 0.26 -7.90
CA LYS A 284 15.58 0.04 -8.28
C LYS A 284 14.73 -0.40 -7.09
N ILE A 285 15.20 -1.36 -6.30
CA ILE A 285 14.50 -1.82 -5.09
C ILE A 285 14.36 -0.67 -4.07
N ALA A 286 15.42 0.10 -3.89
CA ALA A 286 15.42 1.28 -3.01
C ALA A 286 14.42 2.35 -3.48
N GLY A 287 14.34 2.60 -4.79
CA GLY A 287 13.35 3.50 -5.40
C GLY A 287 11.91 3.09 -5.08
N ILE A 288 11.58 1.80 -5.25
CA ILE A 288 10.25 1.27 -4.94
C ILE A 288 9.93 1.45 -3.44
N ALA A 289 10.87 1.11 -2.55
CA ALA A 289 10.67 1.30 -1.11
C ALA A 289 10.49 2.78 -0.74
N HIS A 290 11.22 3.69 -1.38
CA HIS A 290 11.08 5.13 -1.19
C HIS A 290 9.69 5.63 -1.61
N GLU A 291 9.24 5.28 -2.81
CA GLU A 291 7.93 5.67 -3.34
C GLU A 291 6.78 5.15 -2.46
N ARG A 292 6.91 3.91 -1.97
CA ARG A 292 5.97 3.29 -1.03
C ARG A 292 6.06 3.87 0.39
N GLY A 293 7.01 4.76 0.67
CA GLY A 293 7.12 5.44 1.96
C GLY A 293 7.63 4.56 3.10
N LYS A 294 8.41 3.52 2.79
CA LYS A 294 8.88 2.54 3.79
C LYS A 294 10.10 3.06 4.55
N GLY A 295 10.24 2.63 5.80
CA GLY A 295 11.50 2.77 6.53
C GLY A 295 12.60 2.02 5.78
N PHE A 296 13.82 2.55 5.76
CA PHE A 296 14.87 2.01 4.89
C PHE A 296 16.24 1.97 5.55
N ILE A 297 16.85 0.78 5.50
CA ILE A 297 18.18 0.49 6.04
C ILE A 297 19.00 -0.20 4.94
N VAL A 298 20.22 0.26 4.73
CA VAL A 298 21.23 -0.41 3.88
C VAL A 298 22.19 -1.18 4.79
N ALA A 299 22.16 -2.50 4.69
CA ALA A 299 23.05 -3.41 5.39
C ALA A 299 24.17 -3.88 4.45
N VAL A 300 25.35 -3.28 4.57
CA VAL A 300 26.55 -3.69 3.82
C VAL A 300 27.16 -4.92 4.49
N ASN A 301 26.88 -6.10 3.92
CA ASN A 301 27.24 -7.40 4.45
C ASN A 301 28.59 -7.90 3.90
N LYS A 302 29.15 -8.96 4.51
CA LYS A 302 30.49 -9.51 4.22
C LYS A 302 31.62 -8.53 4.50
N TRP A 303 31.40 -7.60 5.43
CA TRP A 303 32.40 -6.60 5.82
C TRP A 303 33.66 -7.19 6.47
N ASP A 304 33.61 -8.46 6.87
CA ASP A 304 34.78 -9.23 7.30
C ASP A 304 35.76 -9.54 6.16
N MET A 305 35.28 -9.60 4.91
CA MET A 305 36.09 -9.97 3.74
C MET A 305 36.78 -8.78 3.07
N VAL A 306 36.39 -7.55 3.42
CA VAL A 306 36.96 -6.34 2.82
C VAL A 306 38.28 -5.99 3.50
N GLU A 307 39.34 -5.79 2.72
CA GLU A 307 40.59 -5.20 3.19
C GLU A 307 40.38 -3.73 3.58
N LYS A 308 40.75 -3.40 4.82
CA LYS A 308 40.41 -2.11 5.43
C LYS A 308 41.63 -1.20 5.45
N ASN A 309 41.42 0.03 5.03
CA ASN A 309 42.26 1.18 5.36
C ASN A 309 41.40 2.28 6.00
N ASP A 310 42.03 3.36 6.44
CA ASP A 310 41.37 4.47 7.15
C ASP A 310 40.23 5.13 6.36
N LYS A 311 40.20 4.96 5.03
CA LYS A 311 39.22 5.60 4.13
C LYS A 311 38.21 4.63 3.53
N THR A 312 38.34 3.31 3.73
CA THR A 312 37.47 2.32 3.07
C THR A 312 36.00 2.55 3.42
N MET A 313 35.67 2.68 4.70
CA MET A 313 34.27 2.88 5.15
C MET A 313 33.67 4.19 4.61
N TYR A 314 34.46 5.26 4.59
CA TYR A 314 34.05 6.56 4.04
C TYR A 314 33.74 6.45 2.53
N ARG A 315 34.64 5.86 1.74
CA ARG A 315 34.44 5.68 0.29
C ARG A 315 33.20 4.85 -0.04
N PHE A 316 32.94 3.79 0.72
CA PHE A 316 31.71 2.99 0.56
C PHE A 316 30.46 3.81 0.87
N THR A 317 30.50 4.57 1.96
CA THR A 317 29.39 5.44 2.37
C THR A 317 29.08 6.47 1.29
N GLU A 318 30.10 7.17 0.79
CA GLU A 318 29.96 8.15 -0.30
C GLU A 318 29.39 7.53 -1.57
N LYS A 319 29.89 6.35 -1.98
CA LYS A 319 29.38 5.64 -3.17
C LYS A 319 27.89 5.32 -3.00
N ILE A 320 27.49 4.78 -1.85
CA ILE A 320 26.08 4.46 -1.57
C ILE A 320 25.22 5.73 -1.54
N ARG A 321 25.68 6.79 -0.87
CA ARG A 321 24.97 8.08 -0.79
C ARG A 321 24.82 8.75 -2.16
N SER A 322 25.83 8.63 -3.02
CA SER A 322 25.76 9.12 -4.40
C SER A 322 24.74 8.34 -5.23
N THR A 323 24.75 7.01 -5.14
CA THR A 323 23.79 6.15 -5.87
C THR A 323 22.36 6.32 -5.36
N LEU A 324 22.18 6.44 -4.05
CA LEU A 324 20.89 6.64 -3.39
C LEU A 324 20.68 8.09 -2.95
N SER A 325 21.05 9.05 -3.81
CA SER A 325 20.98 10.49 -3.51
C SER A 325 19.55 10.99 -3.23
N PHE A 326 18.54 10.25 -3.71
CA PHE A 326 17.12 10.49 -3.43
C PHE A 326 16.67 9.98 -2.04
N MET A 327 17.49 9.20 -1.34
CA MET A 327 17.23 8.69 0.02
C MET A 327 18.34 9.09 1.00
N PRO A 328 18.59 10.39 1.21
CA PRO A 328 19.62 10.86 2.15
C PRO A 328 19.31 10.45 3.60
N TYR A 329 18.06 10.11 3.90
CA TYR A 329 17.61 9.66 5.21
C TYR A 329 17.96 8.20 5.52
N ALA A 330 18.27 7.36 4.52
CA ALA A 330 18.50 5.93 4.75
C ALA A 330 19.63 5.70 5.76
N GLU A 331 19.44 4.73 6.66
CA GLU A 331 20.48 4.32 7.62
C GLU A 331 21.45 3.33 6.95
N LEU A 332 22.75 3.46 7.24
CA LEU A 332 23.78 2.57 6.70
C LEU A 332 24.46 1.81 7.83
N LEU A 333 24.50 0.48 7.70
CA LEU A 333 25.15 -0.41 8.67
C LEU A 333 26.09 -1.38 7.96
N PHE A 334 27.34 -1.43 8.42
CA PHE A 334 28.33 -2.40 7.95
C PHE A 334 28.34 -3.61 8.88
N ILE A 335 28.03 -4.79 8.35
CA ILE A 335 27.83 -6.03 9.11
C ILE A 335 28.58 -7.21 8.50
N SER A 336 28.69 -8.28 9.27
CA SER A 336 29.03 -9.60 8.75
C SER A 336 28.09 -10.65 9.33
N ALA A 337 27.21 -11.18 8.49
CA ALA A 337 26.35 -12.31 8.86
C ALA A 337 27.16 -13.58 9.20
N LYS A 338 28.37 -13.73 8.63
CA LYS A 338 29.24 -14.89 8.85
C LYS A 338 29.85 -14.87 10.24
N THR A 339 30.43 -13.75 10.66
CA THR A 339 31.09 -13.63 11.97
C THR A 339 30.11 -13.19 13.07
N GLY A 340 28.96 -12.62 12.71
CA GLY A 340 28.03 -11.96 13.62
C GLY A 340 28.41 -10.52 13.93
N GLN A 341 29.41 -9.95 13.26
CA GLN A 341 29.82 -8.57 13.49
C GLN A 341 28.64 -7.62 13.24
N ARG A 342 28.23 -6.90 14.30
CA ARG A 342 27.21 -5.84 14.28
C ARG A 342 25.81 -6.31 13.82
N THR A 343 25.51 -7.61 13.84
CA THR A 343 24.17 -8.11 13.50
C THR A 343 23.12 -7.73 14.54
N GLY A 344 23.44 -7.79 15.84
CA GLY A 344 22.53 -7.33 16.90
C GLY A 344 22.16 -5.83 16.81
N ARG A 345 23.11 -4.99 16.37
CA ARG A 345 22.88 -3.55 16.12
C ARG A 345 21.83 -3.31 15.03
N LEU A 346 21.58 -4.28 14.15
CA LEU A 346 20.53 -4.16 13.14
C LEU A 346 19.13 -4.07 13.79
N TYR A 347 18.87 -4.79 14.88
CA TYR A 347 17.60 -4.67 15.62
C TYR A 347 17.42 -3.28 16.23
N GLU A 348 18.48 -2.73 16.83
CA GLU A 348 18.46 -1.36 17.39
C GLU A 348 18.14 -0.31 16.31
N VAL A 349 18.74 -0.46 15.12
CA VAL A 349 18.48 0.44 13.98
C VAL A 349 17.06 0.24 13.44
N ILE A 350 16.59 -1.01 13.33
CA ILE A 350 15.20 -1.30 12.94
C ILE A 350 14.22 -0.60 13.88
N ASP A 351 14.41 -0.75 15.19
CA ASP A 351 13.56 -0.15 16.21
C ASP A 351 13.51 1.37 16.08
N ALA A 352 14.69 2.01 15.96
CA ALA A 352 14.77 3.46 15.77
C ALA A 352 14.08 3.91 14.49
N VAL A 353 14.18 3.14 13.40
CA VAL A 353 13.49 3.46 12.14
C VAL A 353 11.98 3.29 12.26
N VAL A 354 11.51 2.23 12.93
CA VAL A 354 10.08 2.03 13.22
C VAL A 354 9.51 3.17 14.06
N GLU A 355 10.25 3.61 15.08
CA GLU A 355 9.85 4.74 15.92
C GLU A 355 9.80 6.04 15.10
N ASN A 356 10.81 6.30 14.26
CA ASN A 356 10.83 7.47 13.39
C ASN A 356 9.70 7.47 12.35
N THR A 357 9.34 6.31 11.77
CA THR A 357 8.23 6.23 10.82
C THR A 357 6.88 6.48 11.50
N ALA A 358 6.75 6.13 12.78
CA ALA A 358 5.54 6.31 13.58
C ALA A 358 5.50 7.67 14.33
N LEU A 359 6.59 8.44 14.33
CA LEU A 359 6.71 9.67 15.11
C LEU A 359 5.66 10.71 14.70
N ARG A 360 4.91 11.20 15.70
CA ARG A 360 3.94 12.28 15.55
C ARG A 360 4.44 13.54 16.25
N VAL A 361 4.48 14.64 15.50
CA VAL A 361 4.89 15.96 15.96
C VAL A 361 3.66 16.85 16.08
N SER A 362 3.60 17.65 17.15
CA SER A 362 2.50 18.58 17.36
C SER A 362 2.50 19.72 16.33
N THR A 363 1.31 20.17 15.94
CA THR A 363 1.14 21.27 14.99
C THR A 363 1.81 22.55 15.47
N GLY A 364 1.77 22.86 16.78
CA GLY A 364 2.43 24.04 17.35
C GLY A 364 3.93 24.07 17.08
N VAL A 365 4.64 22.99 17.45
CA VAL A 365 6.09 22.88 17.26
C VAL A 365 6.47 22.89 15.77
N LEU A 366 5.68 22.26 14.91
CA LEU A 366 5.92 22.31 13.45
C LEU A 366 5.83 23.74 12.90
N ASN A 367 4.89 24.55 13.39
CA ASN A 367 4.73 25.93 12.95
C ASN A 367 5.84 26.84 13.49
N GLU A 368 6.35 26.59 14.71
CA GLU A 368 7.54 27.27 15.23
C GLU A 368 8.75 27.02 14.33
N ILE A 369 9.04 25.75 14.01
CA ILE A 369 10.14 25.38 13.11
C ILE A 369 9.98 26.01 11.73
N MET A 370 8.77 25.98 11.16
CA MET A 370 8.50 26.61 9.86
C MET A 370 8.72 28.12 9.90
N THR A 371 8.30 28.78 10.98
CA THR A 371 8.45 30.23 11.15
C THR A 371 9.92 30.62 11.26
N GLU A 372 10.71 29.89 12.05
CA GLU A 372 12.16 30.07 12.15
C GLU A 372 12.85 29.83 10.81
N ALA A 373 12.48 28.78 10.09
CA ALA A 373 13.02 28.46 8.77
C ALA A 373 12.75 29.60 7.77
N VAL A 374 11.52 30.13 7.73
CA VAL A 374 11.15 31.26 6.86
C VAL A 374 11.92 32.53 7.22
N ALA A 375 12.22 32.75 8.50
CA ALA A 375 13.01 33.88 8.96
C ALA A 375 14.48 33.77 8.55
N MET A 376 15.06 32.56 8.61
CA MET A 376 16.45 32.30 8.20
C MET A 376 16.63 32.35 6.68
N GLN A 377 15.70 31.76 5.93
CA GLN A 377 15.74 31.74 4.48
C GLN A 377 14.37 32.11 3.90
N GLN A 378 14.28 33.31 3.34
CA GLN A 378 13.04 33.82 2.81
C GLN A 378 12.53 32.97 1.62
N PRO A 379 11.20 32.76 1.54
CA PRO A 379 10.58 32.07 0.41
C PRO A 379 10.86 32.75 -0.93
N PRO A 380 10.96 31.98 -2.03
CA PRO A 380 11.16 32.54 -3.36
C PRO A 380 10.00 33.48 -3.75
N SER A 381 10.32 34.41 -4.65
CA SER A 381 9.33 35.27 -5.31
C SER A 381 9.39 35.03 -6.80
N ASP A 382 8.24 34.86 -7.45
CA ASP A 382 8.14 34.76 -8.91
C ASP A 382 7.13 35.80 -9.43
N LYS A 383 7.47 36.46 -10.54
CA LYS A 383 6.64 37.49 -11.21
C LYS A 383 6.01 38.52 -10.25
N GLY A 384 6.74 38.94 -9.22
CA GLY A 384 6.28 39.93 -8.23
C GLY A 384 5.32 39.38 -7.16
N LYS A 385 4.97 38.09 -7.19
CA LYS A 385 4.24 37.39 -6.12
C LYS A 385 5.22 36.63 -5.24
N ARG A 386 5.11 36.83 -3.93
CA ARG A 386 5.93 36.13 -2.93
C ARG A 386 5.18 34.92 -2.39
N LEU A 387 5.87 33.79 -2.28
CA LEU A 387 5.34 32.61 -1.60
C LEU A 387 5.11 32.95 -0.11
N ARG A 388 3.90 32.69 0.38
CA ARG A 388 3.51 32.81 1.78
C ARG A 388 3.12 31.44 2.29
N LEU A 389 3.81 30.99 3.33
CA LEU A 389 3.48 29.78 4.07
C LEU A 389 2.62 30.19 5.26
N TYR A 390 1.38 29.70 5.32
CA TYR A 390 0.43 30.06 6.37
C TYR A 390 0.61 29.20 7.61
N TYR A 391 0.58 27.88 7.43
CA TYR A 391 0.80 26.92 8.52
C TYR A 391 1.17 25.55 7.95
N ILE A 392 1.76 24.73 8.80
CA ILE A 392 2.11 23.33 8.54
C ILE A 392 1.45 22.42 9.58
N THR A 393 1.02 21.22 9.17
CA THR A 393 0.52 20.19 10.09
C THR A 393 0.92 18.79 9.62
N GLN A 394 1.03 17.83 10.53
CA GLN A 394 1.23 16.43 10.21
C GLN A 394 -0.13 15.71 10.14
N VAL A 395 -0.45 15.11 8.99
CA VAL A 395 -1.75 14.47 8.74
C VAL A 395 -1.71 12.95 8.83
N SER A 396 -0.53 12.33 8.68
CA SER A 396 -0.37 10.89 8.85
C SER A 396 1.03 10.51 9.33
N VAL A 397 1.15 9.27 9.79
CA VAL A 397 2.39 8.58 10.12
C VAL A 397 2.54 7.35 9.21
N LYS A 398 3.73 6.73 9.20
CA LYS A 398 4.05 5.53 8.40
C LYS A 398 3.70 5.67 6.89
N PRO A 399 4.32 6.63 6.16
CA PRO A 399 5.35 7.56 6.63
C PRO A 399 4.78 8.88 7.19
N PRO A 400 5.59 9.62 7.97
CA PRO A 400 5.25 10.97 8.39
C PRO A 400 4.92 11.85 7.18
N THR A 401 3.68 12.33 7.13
CA THR A 401 3.18 13.15 6.02
C THR A 401 2.72 14.50 6.54
N PHE A 402 3.30 15.55 5.99
CA PHE A 402 3.06 16.93 6.35
C PHE A 402 2.28 17.65 5.24
N VAL A 403 1.34 18.50 5.63
CA VAL A 403 0.64 19.42 4.73
C VAL A 403 1.10 20.83 5.04
N ILE A 404 1.61 21.54 4.04
CA ILE A 404 1.95 22.96 4.13
C ILE A 404 0.90 23.76 3.35
N PHE A 405 0.25 24.68 4.04
CA PHE A 405 -0.74 25.57 3.44
C PHE A 405 -0.05 26.85 2.96
N VAL A 406 -0.21 27.16 1.68
CA VAL A 406 0.43 28.30 1.01
C VAL A 406 -0.60 29.17 0.29
N ASN A 407 -0.19 30.35 -0.14
CA ASN A 407 -1.02 31.21 -0.99
C ASN A 407 -1.14 30.72 -2.44
N ASP A 408 -0.09 30.11 -2.97
CA ASP A 408 -0.02 29.63 -4.35
C ASP A 408 0.96 28.45 -4.38
N LYS A 409 0.49 27.28 -4.79
CA LYS A 409 1.29 26.05 -4.80
C LYS A 409 2.35 26.07 -5.90
N GLU A 410 2.13 26.83 -6.98
CA GLU A 410 3.08 26.92 -8.10
C GLU A 410 4.35 27.67 -7.68
N LEU A 411 4.26 28.55 -6.67
CA LEU A 411 5.41 29.24 -6.10
C LEU A 411 6.27 28.34 -5.18
N MET A 412 5.76 27.18 -4.75
CA MET A 412 6.46 26.27 -3.85
C MET A 412 7.38 25.31 -4.62
N HIS A 413 8.57 25.81 -4.97
CA HIS A 413 9.57 25.02 -5.66
C HIS A 413 10.15 23.90 -4.78
N PHE A 414 10.49 22.75 -5.39
CA PHE A 414 10.97 21.56 -4.68
C PHE A 414 12.18 21.81 -3.77
N SER A 415 13.04 22.76 -4.14
CA SER A 415 14.22 23.12 -3.35
C SER A 415 13.84 23.75 -2.00
N TYR A 416 12.77 24.54 -1.96
CA TYR A 416 12.27 25.14 -0.73
C TYR A 416 11.54 24.10 0.12
N THR A 417 10.79 23.17 -0.50
CA THR A 417 10.24 22.00 0.20
C THR A 417 11.33 21.18 0.87
N ARG A 418 12.45 20.89 0.16
CA ARG A 418 13.61 20.20 0.73
C ARG A 418 14.29 20.98 1.84
N TYR A 419 14.34 22.31 1.73
CA TYR A 419 14.87 23.15 2.81
C TYR A 419 14.03 22.99 4.09
N ILE A 420 12.70 23.09 4.01
CA ILE A 420 11.81 22.87 5.14
C ILE A 420 11.92 21.44 5.68
N GLU A 421 11.99 20.44 4.79
CA GLU A 421 12.24 19.04 5.18
C GLU A 421 13.51 18.92 6.03
N ASN A 422 14.62 19.55 5.61
CA ASN A 422 15.87 19.51 6.34
C ASN A 422 15.77 20.18 7.72
N GLN A 423 15.02 21.27 7.86
CA GLN A 423 14.80 21.90 9.17
C GLN A 423 14.04 20.95 10.12
N ILE A 424 13.00 20.29 9.61
CA ILE A 424 12.23 19.30 10.39
C ILE A 424 13.13 18.10 10.76
N ARG A 425 13.96 17.61 9.83
CA ARG A 425 14.93 16.54 10.10
C ARG A 425 16.00 16.93 11.12
N ASN A 426 16.47 18.18 11.11
CA ASN A 426 17.45 18.65 12.09
C ASN A 426 16.86 18.70 13.51
N ALA A 427 15.57 19.05 13.63
CA ALA A 427 14.88 19.10 14.92
C ALA A 427 14.57 17.71 15.49
N PHE A 428 14.18 16.74 14.66
CA PHE A 428 13.65 15.44 15.12
C PHE A 428 14.46 14.21 14.67
N GLY A 429 15.51 14.37 13.87
CA GLY A 429 16.31 13.30 13.31
C GLY A 429 15.68 12.60 12.11
N PHE A 430 14.45 12.05 12.27
CA PHE A 430 13.70 11.28 11.25
C PHE A 430 14.59 10.35 10.40
N ARG A 431 15.54 9.68 11.05
CA ARG A 431 16.51 8.83 10.37
C ARG A 431 15.86 7.52 9.93
N GLY A 432 16.23 7.08 8.74
CA GLY A 432 15.69 5.89 8.07
C GLY A 432 14.24 6.01 7.59
N THR A 433 13.59 7.17 7.68
CA THR A 433 12.22 7.37 7.17
C THR A 433 12.10 8.49 6.13
N PRO A 434 11.36 8.27 5.02
CA PRO A 434 10.98 9.35 4.13
C PRO A 434 9.95 10.27 4.80
N LEU A 435 10.05 11.57 4.53
CA LEU A 435 9.00 12.53 4.89
C LEU A 435 8.22 12.89 3.62
N LYS A 436 6.89 12.84 3.69
CA LYS A 436 6.03 13.26 2.57
C LYS A 436 5.53 14.67 2.82
N PHE A 437 5.58 15.52 1.80
CA PHE A 437 5.06 16.88 1.85
C PHE A 437 3.96 17.05 0.80
N ILE A 438 2.80 17.52 1.25
CA ILE A 438 1.67 17.88 0.42
C ILE A 438 1.52 19.39 0.51
N ILE A 439 1.58 20.07 -0.63
CA ILE A 439 1.38 21.52 -0.71
C ILE A 439 -0.08 21.78 -1.05
N ARG A 440 -0.77 22.57 -0.23
CA ARG A 440 -2.15 22.97 -0.48
C ARG A 440 -2.27 24.48 -0.52
N GLU A 441 -3.03 24.97 -1.48
CA GLU A 441 -3.45 26.37 -1.45
C GLU A 441 -4.52 26.53 -0.38
N ARG A 442 -4.37 27.60 0.40
CA ARG A 442 -5.46 28.06 1.25
C ARG A 442 -6.48 28.70 0.33
N ASN A 443 -7.55 27.98 0.01
CA ASN A 443 -8.73 28.60 -0.58
C ASN A 443 -9.19 29.69 0.39
N GLU A 444 -9.09 30.95 -0.03
CA GLU A 444 -9.86 32.02 0.59
C GLU A 444 -11.32 31.70 0.25
N GLU A 445 -12.02 30.95 1.10
CA GLU A 445 -13.47 31.05 1.16
C GLU A 445 -13.78 32.53 1.37
N LYS A 446 -14.32 33.16 0.32
CA LYS A 446 -15.01 34.43 0.36
C LYS A 446 -16.50 34.17 0.38
#